data_AF-A0AAN7VUG5-F1
#
_entry.id   AF-A0AAN7VUG5-F1
#
_cell.length_a   1.000
_cell.length_b   1.000
_cell.length_c   1.000
_cell.angle_alpha   90.00
_cell.angle_beta   90.00
_cell.angle_gamma   90.00
#
_symmetry.space_group_name_H-M   'P 1'
#
loop_
_entity.id
_entity.type
_entity.pdbx_description
1 polymer ?
#
loop_
_entity_poly.entity_id
_entity_poly.type
_entity_poly.pdbx_seq_one_letter_code
_entity_poly.pdbx_strand_id
1 'polypeptide(L)'
;MGRQQHLTRLALGRSAFQDVDDEGTAQIEREQDTAFQGTTSGYVQRYDSKGRPVNPGTDARNAEARRAYNSVYSIIGVVEKRETLRQASEKRALEEQCEERSTLLRAEDRCGCDIKSIAAVAEPMAVVWINNLTWRYQLGLYHHRRSFVHQIRATWFLAIQGGWQGANSALFAGAAAGQLHHLAQIASKKAMALIKGQSHKLHWTTLRKLRRLGRVLQYLEIVTSASLLYHENDPYLEVETQPVPSISFEWLLHQAYKARVSLLAWCCWDLVTTKTAGALQTSLGASATGFQALYNNQHPRDPNLDDHNYENLIVLGENHLGPQAAITYRSTALAQLPVKFLASCVDTMMFRLWTLPLDTFVLRAIAASYIAASLPMTTEAVAAAPRLSSAIQFWRPSTSSNSKSFASYASKIGLGLATQVALDLVIFGGLYGMVRFEGVRKFAWGPVRPAKDNRPFWRL
;
A
#
# COMPACT_ATOMS: atom_id res chain seq x y z
N MET A 1 88.14 9.35 -10.64
CA MET A 1 87.40 10.42 -11.33
C MET A 1 85.97 10.67 -10.76
N GLY A 2 85.35 9.79 -9.95
CA GLY A 2 83.92 9.98 -9.54
C GLY A 2 83.62 10.86 -8.31
N ARG A 3 84.61 11.32 -7.54
CA ARG A 3 84.36 12.02 -6.27
C ARG A 3 83.84 13.45 -6.45
N GLN A 4 84.24 14.13 -7.54
CA GLN A 4 83.76 15.48 -7.84
C GLN A 4 82.28 15.46 -8.24
N GLN A 5 81.85 14.53 -9.09
CA GLN A 5 80.44 14.42 -9.49
C GLN A 5 79.52 14.18 -8.29
N HIS A 6 79.96 13.38 -7.32
CA HIS A 6 79.22 13.17 -6.07
C HIS A 6 79.10 14.46 -5.24
N LEU A 7 80.20 15.22 -5.09
CA LEU A 7 80.18 16.49 -4.36
C LEU A 7 79.36 17.57 -5.07
N THR A 8 79.39 17.63 -6.40
CA THR A 8 78.58 18.57 -7.18
C THR A 8 77.08 18.26 -7.04
N ARG A 9 76.68 16.98 -7.00
CA ARG A 9 75.29 16.59 -6.73
C ARG A 9 74.83 17.02 -5.35
N LEU A 10 75.69 16.84 -4.34
CA LEU A 10 75.44 17.24 -2.96
C LEU A 10 75.30 18.76 -2.82
N ALA A 11 76.15 19.53 -3.50
CA ALA A 11 76.09 20.99 -3.54
C ALA A 11 74.82 21.52 -4.22
N LEU A 12 74.28 20.78 -5.20
CA LEU A 12 73.04 21.11 -5.91
C LEU A 12 71.78 20.57 -5.21
N GLY A 13 71.90 19.97 -4.02
CA GLY A 13 70.79 19.43 -3.25
C GLY A 13 70.13 18.20 -3.87
N ARG A 14 70.82 17.49 -4.79
CA ARG A 14 70.30 16.28 -5.44
C ARG A 14 70.77 15.02 -4.72
N SER A 15 69.95 13.96 -4.78
CA SER A 15 70.23 12.64 -4.19
C SER A 15 71.52 12.04 -4.77
N ALA A 16 72.34 11.43 -3.90
CA ALA A 16 73.60 10.78 -4.28
C ALA A 16 73.41 9.57 -5.22
N PHE A 17 72.22 8.98 -5.24
CA PHE A 17 71.90 7.73 -5.96
C PHE A 17 70.96 7.94 -7.16
N GLN A 18 70.70 9.19 -7.55
CA GLN A 18 69.90 9.45 -8.74
C GLN A 18 70.77 9.24 -9.97
N ASP A 19 70.43 8.23 -10.78
CA ASP A 19 71.06 7.99 -12.07
C ASP A 19 70.76 9.16 -13.02
N VAL A 20 71.78 9.56 -13.79
CA VAL A 20 71.63 10.59 -14.81
C VAL A 20 71.03 9.87 -16.01
N ASP A 21 69.72 9.99 -16.19
CA ASP A 21 69.13 9.61 -17.47
C ASP A 21 69.74 10.53 -18.54
N ASP A 22 70.53 9.97 -19.44
CA ASP A 22 71.24 10.67 -20.52
C ASP A 22 70.29 11.31 -21.56
N GLU A 23 68.97 11.22 -21.39
CA GLU A 23 67.94 11.74 -22.30
C GLU A 23 67.58 13.23 -22.10
N GLY A 24 68.34 13.99 -21.31
CA GLY A 24 68.21 15.45 -21.20
C GLY A 24 69.29 16.26 -21.94
N THR A 25 70.30 15.60 -22.49
CA THR A 25 71.53 16.24 -23.02
C THR A 25 71.43 16.62 -24.51
N ALA A 26 70.22 16.82 -25.01
CA ALA A 26 69.96 17.29 -26.36
C ALA A 26 69.12 18.58 -26.31
N GLN A 27 69.71 19.68 -25.84
CA GLN A 27 69.43 21.08 -26.25
C GLN A 27 70.09 22.10 -25.31
N ILE A 28 71.39 21.96 -25.02
CA ILE A 28 72.20 23.12 -24.59
C ILE A 28 73.57 22.99 -25.25
N GLU A 29 73.62 23.10 -26.57
CA GLU A 29 74.85 23.43 -27.28
C GLU A 29 74.85 24.93 -27.60
N ARG A 30 75.76 25.63 -26.93
CA ARG A 30 76.53 26.80 -27.39
C ARG A 30 75.80 27.83 -28.27
N GLU A 31 75.38 28.91 -27.64
CA GLU A 31 75.53 30.26 -28.19
C GLU A 31 76.45 31.05 -27.25
N GLN A 32 77.75 31.00 -27.54
CA GLN A 32 78.68 32.05 -27.14
C GLN A 32 78.89 32.95 -28.36
N ASP A 33 78.79 34.25 -28.11
CA ASP A 33 79.12 35.37 -28.98
C ASP A 33 78.16 35.70 -30.12
N THR A 34 77.03 36.33 -29.78
CA THR A 34 76.63 37.57 -30.47
C THR A 34 75.98 38.57 -29.50
N ALA A 35 76.46 39.80 -29.59
CA ALA A 35 75.96 41.07 -29.07
C ALA A 35 74.64 41.07 -28.25
N PHE A 36 74.78 41.50 -27.00
CA PHE A 36 73.95 42.47 -26.29
C PHE A 36 72.77 43.06 -27.10
N GLN A 37 71.65 42.34 -27.18
CA GLN A 37 70.35 42.91 -27.57
C GLN A 37 69.32 42.54 -26.50
N GLY A 38 68.95 43.57 -25.75
CA GLY A 38 67.92 43.51 -24.72
C GLY A 38 66.56 43.17 -25.31
N THR A 39 66.14 41.93 -25.10
CA THR A 39 64.72 41.59 -25.00
C THR A 39 64.51 40.90 -23.66
N THR A 40 64.55 41.70 -22.59
CA THR A 40 63.91 41.37 -21.31
C THR A 40 62.42 41.21 -21.57
N SER A 41 62.04 40.02 -22.02
CA SER A 41 60.67 39.61 -22.27
C SER A 41 59.88 39.68 -20.96
N GLY A 42 59.11 40.74 -20.79
CA GLY A 42 57.83 40.80 -20.06
C GLY A 42 57.76 40.32 -18.60
N TYR A 43 58.86 39.95 -17.95
CA TYR A 43 58.85 39.46 -16.57
C TYR A 43 58.72 40.64 -15.60
N VAL A 44 57.49 41.12 -15.41
CA VAL A 44 57.16 42.12 -14.40
C VAL A 44 57.08 41.41 -13.05
N GLN A 45 58.08 41.63 -12.20
CA GLN A 45 58.10 41.14 -10.83
C GLN A 45 56.95 41.80 -10.05
N ARG A 46 55.97 41.00 -9.63
CA ARG A 46 54.79 41.47 -8.90
C ARG A 46 55.09 41.46 -7.41
N TYR A 47 54.59 42.46 -6.69
CA TYR A 47 54.70 42.56 -5.24
C TYR A 47 53.29 42.57 -4.62
N ASP A 48 53.14 41.94 -3.46
CA ASP A 48 51.95 42.07 -2.62
C ASP A 48 51.83 43.52 -2.09
N SER A 49 50.65 43.88 -1.60
CA SER A 49 50.33 45.08 -0.80
C SER A 49 51.32 45.37 0.34
N LYS A 50 52.07 44.35 0.81
CA LYS A 50 53.12 44.45 1.84
C LYS A 50 54.54 44.55 1.28
N GLY A 51 54.72 44.77 -0.02
CA GLY A 51 56.01 44.91 -0.68
C GLY A 51 56.81 43.59 -0.81
N ARG A 52 56.17 42.43 -0.68
CA ARG A 52 56.82 41.12 -0.81
C ARG A 52 56.71 40.62 -2.24
N PRO A 53 57.78 40.11 -2.87
CA PRO A 53 57.69 39.57 -4.23
C PRO A 53 56.78 38.34 -4.26
N VAL A 54 55.81 38.32 -5.16
CA VAL A 54 54.84 37.23 -5.34
C VAL A 54 54.94 36.70 -6.76
N ASN A 55 55.16 35.40 -6.89
CA ASN A 55 55.10 34.70 -8.17
C ASN A 55 53.78 33.92 -8.27
N PRO A 56 52.80 34.41 -9.05
CA PRO A 56 51.49 33.75 -9.16
C PRO A 56 51.58 32.34 -9.73
N GLY A 57 52.60 32.03 -10.56
CA GLY A 57 52.82 30.69 -11.07
C GLY A 57 53.29 29.70 -10.00
N THR A 58 54.15 30.18 -9.08
CA THR A 58 54.60 29.38 -7.94
C THR A 58 53.47 29.16 -6.94
N ASP A 59 52.63 30.16 -6.70
CA ASP A 59 51.46 30.01 -5.82
C ASP A 59 50.42 29.07 -6.40
N ALA A 60 50.18 29.10 -7.71
CA ALA A 60 49.31 28.14 -8.39
C ALA A 60 49.82 26.71 -8.25
N ARG A 61 51.12 26.47 -8.50
CA ARG A 61 51.75 25.14 -8.30
C ARG A 61 51.72 24.70 -6.83
N ASN A 62 51.97 25.60 -5.89
CA ASN A 62 51.90 25.30 -4.46
C ASN A 62 50.46 25.02 -4.01
N ALA A 63 49.47 25.66 -4.60
CA ALA A 63 48.05 25.39 -4.34
C ALA A 63 47.64 24.02 -4.90
N GLU A 64 48.13 23.66 -6.08
CA GLU A 64 47.91 22.34 -6.69
C GLU A 64 48.58 21.23 -5.89
N ALA A 65 49.83 21.42 -5.46
CA ALA A 65 50.52 20.48 -4.58
C ALA A 65 49.75 20.27 -3.26
N ARG A 66 49.23 21.34 -2.65
CA ARG A 66 48.36 21.23 -1.47
C ARG A 66 47.07 20.47 -1.75
N ARG A 67 46.44 20.65 -2.92
CA ARG A 67 45.26 19.87 -3.33
C ARG A 67 45.61 18.39 -3.49
N ALA A 68 46.72 18.07 -4.13
CA ALA A 68 47.18 16.69 -4.33
C ALA A 68 47.50 16.02 -2.99
N TYR A 69 48.23 16.68 -2.09
CA TYR A 69 48.48 16.15 -0.74
C TYR A 69 47.19 15.95 0.05
N ASN A 70 46.25 16.90 0.01
CA ASN A 70 44.95 16.74 0.64
C ASN A 70 44.14 15.59 0.03
N SER A 71 44.25 15.34 -1.28
CA SER A 71 43.61 14.17 -1.90
C SER A 71 44.22 12.86 -1.42
N VAL A 72 45.55 12.77 -1.29
CA VAL A 72 46.24 11.59 -0.76
C VAL A 72 45.89 11.38 0.71
N TYR A 73 45.88 12.44 1.52
CA TYR A 73 45.43 12.36 2.92
C TYR A 73 43.97 11.95 3.05
N SER A 74 43.12 12.30 2.07
CA SER A 74 41.75 11.80 2.04
C SER A 74 41.64 10.32 1.68
N ILE A 75 42.53 9.81 0.83
CA ILE A 75 42.59 8.38 0.47
C ILE A 75 43.14 7.55 1.63
N ILE A 76 44.16 8.06 2.34
CA ILE A 76 44.74 7.40 3.52
C ILE A 76 43.75 7.44 4.72
N GLY A 77 42.71 8.27 4.66
CA GLY A 77 41.69 8.39 5.71
C GLY A 77 42.10 9.32 6.86
N VAL A 78 43.16 10.13 6.68
CA VAL A 78 43.60 11.12 7.68
C VAL A 78 42.76 12.39 7.61
N VAL A 79 42.23 12.73 6.42
CA VAL A 79 41.37 13.91 6.20
C VAL A 79 40.08 13.49 5.52
N GLU A 80 38.97 13.48 6.24
CA GLU A 80 37.66 13.28 5.61
C GLU A 80 37.27 14.51 4.79
N LYS A 81 36.80 14.31 3.55
CA LYS A 81 36.30 15.41 2.72
C LYS A 81 35.07 16.01 3.42
N ARG A 82 35.08 17.32 3.65
CA ARG A 82 33.95 18.04 4.27
C ARG A 82 32.62 17.78 3.54
N GLU A 83 32.67 17.58 2.23
CA GLU A 83 31.50 17.23 1.41
C GLU A 83 30.97 15.83 1.70
N THR A 84 31.83 14.82 1.89
CA THR A 84 31.39 13.46 2.23
C THR A 84 30.79 13.40 3.62
N LEU A 85 31.34 14.16 4.57
CA LEU A 85 30.76 14.32 5.91
C LEU A 85 29.39 14.99 5.88
N ARG A 86 29.25 16.07 5.09
CA ARG A 86 27.98 16.77 4.93
C ARG A 86 26.93 15.88 4.25
N GLN A 87 27.30 15.17 3.19
CA GLN A 87 26.43 14.20 2.54
C GLN A 87 26.06 13.05 3.47
N ALA A 88 26.99 12.55 4.29
CA ALA A 88 26.71 11.50 5.26
C ALA A 88 25.77 11.99 6.38
N SER A 89 25.94 13.22 6.87
CA SER A 89 25.03 13.81 7.86
C SER A 89 23.64 14.07 7.28
N GLU A 90 23.56 14.53 6.02
CA GLU A 90 22.29 14.74 5.32
C GLU A 90 21.57 13.41 5.08
N LYS A 91 22.32 12.35 4.70
CA LYS A 91 21.77 10.99 4.59
C LYS A 91 21.24 10.45 5.92
N ARG A 92 22.00 10.60 7.02
CA ARG A 92 21.56 10.18 8.36
C ARG A 92 20.29 10.92 8.80
N ALA A 93 20.25 12.24 8.60
CA ALA A 93 19.05 13.03 8.91
C ALA A 93 17.83 12.57 8.08
N LEU A 94 18.04 12.19 6.82
CA LEU A 94 16.98 11.66 5.96
C LEU A 94 16.54 10.24 6.36
N GLU A 95 17.48 9.39 6.78
CA GLU A 95 17.21 8.06 7.32
C GLU A 95 16.38 8.14 8.60
N GLU A 96 16.77 9.01 9.54
CA GLU A 96 16.02 9.28 10.78
C GLU A 96 14.59 9.74 10.47
N GLN A 97 14.43 10.70 9.54
CA GLN A 97 13.10 11.15 9.09
C GLN A 97 12.27 10.04 8.42
N CYS A 98 12.92 9.19 7.62
CA CYS A 98 12.28 8.03 7.00
C CYS A 98 11.83 7.01 8.05
N GLU A 99 12.64 6.74 9.06
CA GLU A 99 12.30 5.84 10.16
C GLU A 99 11.12 6.37 10.98
N GLU A 100 11.16 7.64 11.38
CA GLU A 100 10.05 8.32 12.07
C GLU A 100 8.76 8.25 11.24
N ARG A 101 8.83 8.56 9.94
CA ARG A 101 7.68 8.46 9.03
C ARG A 101 7.15 7.03 8.96
N SER A 102 8.04 6.04 8.88
CA SER A 102 7.64 4.63 8.80
C SER A 102 6.97 4.14 10.08
N THR A 103 7.43 4.58 11.26
CA THR A 103 6.84 4.22 12.55
C THR A 103 5.46 4.86 12.71
N LEU A 104 5.31 6.11 12.29
CA LEU A 104 4.03 6.82 12.29
C LEU A 104 3.01 6.14 11.35
N LEU A 105 3.42 5.74 10.14
CA LEU A 105 2.58 4.98 9.22
C LEU A 105 2.13 3.63 9.82
N ARG A 106 3.04 2.89 10.47
CA ARG A 106 2.70 1.63 11.14
C ARG A 106 1.71 1.83 12.29
N ALA A 107 1.87 2.89 13.07
CA ALA A 107 0.94 3.22 14.15
C ALA A 107 -0.46 3.56 13.60
N GLU A 108 -0.53 4.26 12.48
CA GLU A 108 -1.78 4.58 11.79
C GLU A 108 -2.48 3.35 11.24
N ASP A 109 -1.74 2.46 10.57
CA ASP A 109 -2.28 1.20 10.07
C ASP A 109 -2.77 0.29 11.20
N ARG A 110 -2.08 0.27 12.34
CA ARG A 110 -2.51 -0.47 13.53
C ARG A 110 -3.81 0.09 14.10
N CYS A 111 -3.93 1.41 14.22
CA CYS A 111 -5.16 2.07 14.65
C CYS A 111 -6.33 1.75 13.71
N GLY A 112 -6.08 1.74 12.39
CA GLY A 112 -7.06 1.31 11.39
C GLY A 112 -7.49 -0.15 11.59
N CYS A 113 -6.56 -1.05 11.88
CA CYS A 113 -6.87 -2.46 12.18
C CYS A 113 -7.74 -2.62 13.43
N ASP A 114 -7.48 -1.85 14.48
CA ASP A 114 -8.24 -1.91 15.73
C ASP A 114 -9.68 -1.42 15.52
N ILE A 115 -9.85 -0.27 14.86
CA ILE A 115 -11.17 0.27 14.50
C ILE A 115 -11.95 -0.71 13.62
N LYS A 116 -11.27 -1.32 12.63
CA LYS A 116 -11.89 -2.33 11.77
C LYS A 116 -12.40 -3.54 12.57
N SER A 117 -11.64 -3.97 13.57
CA SER A 117 -12.01 -5.10 14.42
C SER A 117 -13.24 -4.78 15.27
N ILE A 118 -13.35 -3.56 15.80
CA ILE A 118 -14.52 -3.09 16.54
C ILE A 118 -15.74 -3.03 15.61
N ALA A 119 -15.59 -2.41 14.43
CA ALA A 119 -16.66 -2.31 13.44
C ALA A 119 -17.19 -3.69 13.00
N ALA A 120 -16.30 -4.67 12.80
CA ALA A 120 -16.66 -6.03 12.41
C ALA A 120 -17.53 -6.78 13.45
N VAL A 121 -17.53 -6.36 14.71
CA VAL A 121 -18.39 -6.91 15.77
C VAL A 121 -19.66 -6.07 15.92
N ALA A 122 -19.53 -4.74 15.88
CA ALA A 122 -20.65 -3.83 16.07
C ALA A 122 -21.69 -3.90 14.94
N GLU A 123 -21.23 -3.97 13.68
CA GLU A 123 -22.09 -4.03 12.49
C GLU A 123 -23.10 -5.18 12.53
N PRO A 124 -22.69 -6.47 12.67
CA PRO A 124 -23.65 -7.56 12.68
C PRO A 124 -24.61 -7.46 13.89
N MET A 125 -24.15 -7.00 15.05
CA MET A 125 -25.05 -6.78 16.20
C MET A 125 -26.13 -5.74 15.90
N ALA A 126 -25.76 -4.64 15.23
CA ALA A 126 -26.68 -3.56 14.88
C ALA A 126 -27.67 -3.96 13.77
N VAL A 127 -27.27 -4.82 12.82
CA VAL A 127 -28.09 -5.21 11.67
C VAL A 127 -28.98 -6.45 11.96
N VAL A 128 -28.57 -7.33 12.89
CA VAL A 128 -29.25 -8.62 13.14
C VAL A 128 -30.73 -8.48 13.47
N TRP A 129 -31.14 -7.50 14.28
CA TRP A 129 -32.56 -7.34 14.64
C TRP A 129 -33.41 -6.90 13.44
N ILE A 130 -32.88 -6.07 12.54
CA ILE A 130 -33.55 -5.68 11.29
C ILE A 130 -33.63 -6.88 10.34
N ASN A 131 -32.57 -7.70 10.26
CA ASN A 131 -32.58 -8.92 9.47
C ASN A 131 -33.65 -9.89 9.95
N ASN A 132 -33.72 -10.11 11.26
CA ASN A 132 -34.75 -10.95 11.86
C ASN A 132 -36.16 -10.42 11.57
N LEU A 133 -36.36 -9.11 11.68
CA LEU A 133 -37.64 -8.48 11.33
C LEU A 133 -37.97 -8.70 9.85
N THR A 134 -36.99 -8.52 8.95
CA THR A 134 -37.14 -8.71 7.51
C THR A 134 -37.44 -10.16 7.16
N TRP A 135 -36.75 -11.13 7.77
CA TRP A 135 -37.02 -12.56 7.61
C TRP A 135 -38.41 -12.95 8.10
N ARG A 136 -38.85 -12.40 9.25
CA ARG A 136 -40.23 -12.61 9.74
C ARG A 136 -41.27 -12.03 8.80
N TYR A 137 -40.96 -10.88 8.17
CA TYR A 137 -41.77 -10.41 7.06
C TYR A 137 -41.75 -11.42 5.94
N GLN A 138 -40.60 -11.81 5.38
CA GLN A 138 -40.46 -12.77 4.26
C GLN A 138 -41.14 -14.13 4.50
N LEU A 139 -41.22 -14.59 5.74
CA LEU A 139 -41.94 -15.79 6.15
C LEU A 139 -43.48 -15.64 6.11
N GLY A 140 -44.02 -14.42 6.16
CA GLY A 140 -45.46 -14.19 6.19
C GLY A 140 -46.09 -14.25 7.58
N LEU A 141 -45.28 -14.19 8.65
CA LEU A 141 -45.78 -14.23 10.04
C LEU A 141 -46.69 -13.05 10.37
N TYR A 142 -46.37 -11.86 9.83
CA TYR A 142 -47.11 -10.64 10.14
C TYR A 142 -48.26 -10.37 9.18
N HIS A 143 -49.39 -9.92 9.73
CA HIS A 143 -50.56 -9.58 8.95
C HIS A 143 -50.33 -8.33 8.09
N HIS A 144 -50.77 -8.36 6.82
CA HIS A 144 -50.59 -7.26 5.87
C HIS A 144 -51.25 -5.95 6.33
N ARG A 145 -52.27 -6.00 7.19
CA ARG A 145 -52.97 -4.81 7.71
C ARG A 145 -52.20 -4.03 8.78
N ARG A 146 -51.24 -4.64 9.47
CA ARG A 146 -50.49 -3.95 10.55
C ARG A 146 -49.39 -3.06 9.97
N SER A 147 -49.27 -1.82 10.45
CA SER A 147 -48.20 -0.92 10.02
C SER A 147 -46.82 -1.43 10.47
N PHE A 148 -45.78 -1.14 9.70
CA PHE A 148 -44.40 -1.53 10.01
C PHE A 148 -43.91 -0.92 11.34
N VAL A 149 -44.24 0.36 11.56
CA VAL A 149 -43.89 1.08 12.80
C VAL A 149 -44.53 0.43 14.02
N HIS A 150 -45.79 0.01 13.92
CA HIS A 150 -46.45 -0.69 15.00
C HIS A 150 -45.73 -2.01 15.34
N GLN A 151 -45.24 -2.73 14.32
CA GLN A 151 -44.50 -3.98 14.53
C GLN A 151 -43.16 -3.74 15.21
N ILE A 152 -42.40 -2.72 14.78
CA ILE A 152 -41.15 -2.31 15.46
C ILE A 152 -41.43 -1.97 16.92
N ARG A 153 -42.44 -1.13 17.18
CA ARG A 153 -42.79 -0.72 18.54
C ARG A 153 -43.19 -1.93 19.39
N ALA A 154 -43.97 -2.87 18.84
CA ALA A 154 -44.35 -4.08 19.54
C ALA A 154 -43.14 -4.97 19.86
N THR A 155 -42.22 -5.18 18.91
CA THR A 155 -41.00 -5.98 19.16
C THR A 155 -40.08 -5.35 20.19
N TRP A 156 -39.93 -4.02 20.15
CA TRP A 156 -39.13 -3.29 21.14
C TRP A 156 -39.79 -3.27 22.51
N PHE A 157 -41.11 -3.12 22.57
CA PHE A 157 -41.86 -3.18 23.83
C PHE A 157 -41.72 -4.55 24.51
N LEU A 158 -41.84 -5.64 23.74
CA LEU A 158 -41.59 -7.00 24.24
C LEU A 158 -40.14 -7.18 24.72
N ALA A 159 -39.17 -6.59 24.02
CA ALA A 159 -37.78 -6.62 24.44
C ALA A 159 -37.55 -5.88 25.77
N ILE A 160 -38.21 -4.75 25.97
CA ILE A 160 -38.12 -3.96 27.20
C ILE A 160 -38.81 -4.68 28.37
N GLN A 161 -40.00 -5.25 28.14
CA GLN A 161 -40.76 -5.92 29.19
C GLN A 161 -40.18 -7.27 29.63
N GLY A 162 -39.66 -8.07 28.69
CA GLY A 162 -39.10 -9.39 29.00
C GLY A 162 -37.64 -9.39 29.44
N GLY A 163 -37.06 -8.20 29.66
CA GLY A 163 -35.63 -8.04 30.01
C GLY A 163 -34.71 -8.68 28.97
N TRP A 164 -33.58 -9.23 29.42
CA TRP A 164 -32.60 -9.83 28.52
C TRP A 164 -33.11 -11.07 27.77
N GLN A 165 -33.96 -11.88 28.40
CA GLN A 165 -34.53 -13.08 27.77
C GLN A 165 -35.57 -12.71 26.71
N GLY A 166 -36.42 -11.73 26.99
CA GLY A 166 -37.38 -11.17 26.04
C GLY A 166 -36.71 -10.44 24.89
N ALA A 167 -35.65 -9.67 25.14
CA ALA A 167 -34.87 -9.05 24.08
C ALA A 167 -34.22 -10.10 23.17
N ASN A 168 -33.66 -11.16 23.77
CA ASN A 168 -33.04 -12.23 23.00
C ASN A 168 -34.04 -13.00 22.14
N SER A 169 -35.24 -13.29 22.64
CA SER A 169 -36.27 -13.99 21.87
C SER A 169 -36.97 -13.08 20.85
N ALA A 170 -37.22 -11.81 21.20
CA ALA A 170 -37.97 -10.88 20.35
C ALA A 170 -37.12 -10.26 19.24
N LEU A 171 -35.90 -9.80 19.53
CA LEU A 171 -35.03 -9.09 18.59
C LEU A 171 -33.95 -10.00 17.98
N PHE A 172 -33.45 -10.95 18.78
CA PHE A 172 -32.25 -11.72 18.48
C PHE A 172 -32.52 -13.22 18.36
N ALA A 173 -33.73 -13.62 17.95
CA ALA A 173 -34.06 -15.03 17.74
C ALA A 173 -33.02 -15.67 16.79
N GLY A 174 -32.32 -16.70 17.26
CA GLY A 174 -31.24 -17.36 16.50
C GLY A 174 -29.95 -16.54 16.35
N ALA A 175 -29.91 -15.30 16.81
CA ALA A 175 -28.72 -14.45 16.73
C ALA A 175 -27.57 -15.00 17.56
N ALA A 176 -27.83 -15.56 18.74
CA ALA A 176 -26.76 -16.13 19.57
C ALA A 176 -26.02 -17.26 18.81
N ALA A 177 -26.76 -18.14 18.14
CA ALA A 177 -26.17 -19.19 17.30
C ALA A 177 -25.44 -18.61 16.08
N GLY A 178 -26.05 -17.63 15.40
CA GLY A 178 -25.42 -16.95 14.26
C GLY A 178 -24.14 -16.18 14.63
N GLN A 179 -24.15 -15.50 15.77
CA GLN A 179 -23.01 -14.75 16.31
C GLN A 179 -21.90 -15.69 16.76
N LEU A 180 -22.23 -16.79 17.45
CA LEU A 180 -21.25 -17.81 17.79
C LEU A 180 -20.60 -18.39 16.53
N HIS A 181 -21.40 -18.68 15.50
CA HIS A 181 -20.87 -19.14 14.22
C HIS A 181 -19.98 -18.10 13.54
N HIS A 182 -20.38 -16.82 13.53
CA HIS A 182 -19.61 -15.74 12.93
C HIS A 182 -18.29 -15.48 13.69
N LEU A 183 -18.33 -15.47 15.03
CA LEU A 183 -17.14 -15.37 15.87
C LEU A 183 -16.22 -16.58 15.67
N ALA A 184 -16.77 -17.79 15.56
CA ALA A 184 -16.00 -18.98 15.22
C ALA A 184 -15.34 -18.88 13.85
N GLN A 185 -16.04 -18.34 12.83
CA GLN A 185 -15.44 -18.08 11.52
C GLN A 185 -14.34 -17.02 11.59
N ILE A 186 -14.52 -15.93 12.34
CA ILE A 186 -13.48 -14.91 12.52
C ILE A 186 -12.27 -15.51 13.23
N ALA A 187 -12.48 -16.28 14.30
CA ALA A 187 -11.44 -16.97 15.03
C ALA A 187 -10.68 -17.96 14.12
N SER A 188 -11.40 -18.75 13.32
CA SER A 188 -10.84 -19.66 12.33
C SER A 188 -10.00 -18.92 11.28
N LYS A 189 -10.50 -17.80 10.74
CA LYS A 189 -9.74 -16.96 9.78
C LYS A 189 -8.47 -16.38 10.40
N LYS A 190 -8.53 -15.90 11.65
CA LYS A 190 -7.35 -15.41 12.38
C LYS A 190 -6.36 -16.53 12.68
N ALA A 191 -6.84 -17.69 13.09
CA ALA A 191 -6.01 -18.88 13.32
C ALA A 191 -5.30 -19.31 12.02
N MET A 192 -6.02 -19.37 10.90
CA MET A 192 -5.42 -19.65 9.58
C MET A 192 -4.37 -18.61 9.17
N ALA A 193 -4.58 -17.33 9.48
CA ALA A 193 -3.59 -16.28 9.19
C ALA A 193 -2.31 -16.45 10.04
N LEU A 194 -2.44 -16.83 11.32
CA LEU A 194 -1.30 -17.14 12.17
C LEU A 194 -0.54 -18.38 11.69
N ILE A 195 -1.27 -19.43 11.29
CA ILE A 195 -0.69 -20.66 10.72
C ILE A 195 0.03 -20.35 9.40
N LYS A 196 -0.58 -19.58 8.50
CA LYS A 196 0.06 -19.15 7.25
C LYS A 196 1.28 -18.26 7.51
N GLY A 197 1.22 -17.36 8.49
CA GLY A 197 2.35 -16.51 8.88
C GLY A 197 3.53 -17.30 9.43
N GLN A 198 3.26 -18.31 10.28
CA GLN A 198 4.29 -19.23 10.74
C GLN A 198 4.82 -20.14 9.62
N SER A 199 3.93 -20.66 8.78
CA SER A 199 4.28 -21.51 7.64
C SER A 199 5.14 -20.76 6.63
N HIS A 200 4.83 -19.50 6.32
CA HIS A 200 5.63 -18.67 5.44
C HIS A 200 7.01 -18.38 6.05
N LYS A 201 7.10 -18.10 7.36
CA LYS A 201 8.40 -17.99 8.04
C LYS A 201 9.20 -19.29 7.98
N LEU A 202 8.56 -20.43 8.25
CA LEU A 202 9.20 -21.74 8.15
C LEU A 202 9.68 -21.97 6.72
N HIS A 203 8.79 -21.87 5.74
CA HIS A 203 9.05 -22.08 4.31
C HIS A 203 10.17 -21.18 3.79
N TRP A 204 10.23 -19.91 4.19
CA TRP A 204 11.36 -19.02 3.83
C TRP A 204 12.67 -19.42 4.50
N THR A 205 12.64 -19.91 5.75
CA THR A 205 13.85 -20.45 6.38
C THR A 205 14.30 -21.77 5.73
N THR A 206 13.37 -22.63 5.32
CA THR A 206 13.66 -23.88 4.59
C THR A 206 14.18 -23.56 3.20
N LEU A 207 13.58 -22.62 2.47
CA LEU A 207 14.03 -22.15 1.16
C LEU A 207 15.39 -21.46 1.24
N ARG A 208 15.71 -20.72 2.30
CA ARG A 208 17.06 -20.16 2.50
C ARG A 208 18.10 -21.25 2.75
N LYS A 209 17.75 -22.30 3.50
CA LYS A 209 18.61 -23.48 3.68
C LYS A 209 18.77 -24.25 2.36
N LEU A 210 17.69 -24.42 1.61
CA LEU A 210 17.70 -25.08 0.29
C LEU A 210 18.43 -24.24 -0.77
N ARG A 211 18.39 -22.90 -0.75
CA ARG A 211 19.25 -22.06 -1.62
C ARG A 211 20.73 -22.13 -1.25
N ARG A 212 21.06 -22.34 0.02
CA ARG A 212 22.45 -22.61 0.44
C ARG A 212 22.91 -24.00 -0.02
N LEU A 213 22.00 -24.99 -0.03
CA LEU A 213 22.26 -26.32 -0.60
C LEU A 213 22.18 -26.35 -2.13
N GLY A 214 21.42 -25.44 -2.77
CA GLY A 214 21.29 -25.32 -4.22
C GLY A 214 22.60 -24.91 -4.90
N ARG A 215 23.47 -24.17 -4.21
CA ARG A 215 24.85 -23.93 -4.66
C ARG A 215 25.74 -25.18 -4.58
N VAL A 216 25.38 -26.19 -3.79
CA VAL A 216 26.05 -27.50 -3.75
C VAL A 216 25.45 -28.45 -4.78
N LEU A 217 24.15 -28.34 -5.07
CA LEU A 217 23.47 -29.12 -6.11
C LEU A 217 23.76 -28.65 -7.54
N GLN A 218 24.07 -27.37 -7.77
CA GLN A 218 24.57 -26.89 -9.07
C GLN A 218 25.91 -27.54 -9.48
N TYR A 219 26.71 -28.03 -8.53
CA TYR A 219 27.90 -28.85 -8.83
C TYR A 219 27.56 -30.30 -9.18
N LEU A 220 26.44 -30.82 -8.69
CA LEU A 220 25.97 -32.18 -9.02
C LEU A 220 25.20 -32.21 -10.35
N GLU A 221 24.49 -31.13 -10.70
CA GLU A 221 23.71 -31.03 -11.95
C GLU A 221 24.61 -31.01 -13.20
N ILE A 222 25.82 -30.44 -13.10
CA ILE A 222 26.86 -30.51 -14.17
C ILE A 222 27.42 -31.94 -14.33
N VAL A 223 27.40 -32.74 -13.26
CA VAL A 223 27.90 -34.13 -13.28
C VAL A 223 26.80 -35.11 -13.74
N THR A 224 25.52 -34.83 -13.46
CA THR A 224 24.40 -35.69 -13.90
C THR A 224 23.85 -35.35 -15.29
N SER A 225 24.03 -34.12 -15.79
CA SER A 225 23.67 -33.80 -17.19
C SER A 225 24.57 -34.47 -18.24
N ALA A 226 25.73 -35.02 -17.82
CA ALA A 226 26.61 -35.80 -18.70
C ALA A 226 26.20 -37.28 -18.85
N SER A 227 25.27 -37.79 -18.02
CA SER A 227 24.91 -39.22 -18.01
C SER A 227 23.47 -39.54 -18.47
N LEU A 228 22.66 -38.54 -18.83
CA LEU A 228 21.25 -38.74 -19.23
C LEU A 228 20.93 -38.40 -20.69
N LEU A 229 21.94 -38.37 -21.57
CA LEU A 229 21.76 -38.34 -23.04
C LEU A 229 21.61 -39.75 -23.65
N TYR A 230 21.21 -40.74 -22.85
CA TYR A 230 20.94 -42.12 -23.27
C TYR A 230 19.69 -42.65 -22.56
N HIS A 231 18.48 -42.25 -22.98
CA HIS A 231 17.31 -43.15 -23.11
C HIS A 231 16.03 -42.41 -23.56
N GLU A 232 15.49 -42.90 -24.68
CA GLU A 232 14.07 -43.03 -25.08
C GLU A 232 13.02 -41.92 -24.88
N ASN A 233 12.51 -41.44 -26.03
CA ASN A 233 11.18 -41.72 -26.59
C ASN A 233 9.94 -41.68 -25.64
N ASP A 234 9.16 -40.60 -25.74
CA ASP A 234 7.70 -40.44 -26.00
C ASP A 234 6.72 -41.62 -25.75
N PRO A 235 5.36 -41.46 -25.58
CA PRO A 235 4.50 -40.26 -25.80
C PRO A 235 3.21 -40.13 -24.88
N TYR A 236 2.38 -39.11 -25.13
CA TYR A 236 0.94 -38.90 -24.80
C TYR A 236 0.47 -38.55 -23.37
N LEU A 237 -0.08 -37.33 -23.22
CA LEU A 237 -1.41 -37.11 -22.62
C LEU A 237 -1.97 -35.73 -23.02
N GLU A 238 -2.78 -35.71 -24.08
CA GLU A 238 -3.67 -34.59 -24.42
C GLU A 238 -4.88 -34.62 -23.48
N VAL A 239 -5.16 -33.49 -22.82
CA VAL A 239 -6.39 -33.28 -22.04
C VAL A 239 -7.24 -32.23 -22.76
N GLU A 240 -8.35 -32.72 -23.29
CA GLU A 240 -9.42 -32.04 -24.00
C GLU A 240 -10.10 -30.98 -23.11
N THR A 241 -10.17 -29.73 -23.59
CA THR A 241 -10.83 -28.62 -22.90
C THR A 241 -12.20 -28.35 -23.52
N GLN A 242 -13.28 -28.62 -22.78
CA GLN A 242 -14.64 -28.25 -23.17
C GLN A 242 -14.95 -26.78 -22.78
N PRO A 243 -15.65 -26.00 -23.64
CA PRO A 243 -16.06 -24.63 -23.33
C PRO A 243 -17.33 -24.61 -22.46
N VAL A 244 -17.26 -23.87 -21.35
CA VAL A 244 -18.40 -23.57 -20.47
C VAL A 244 -19.29 -22.49 -21.12
N PRO A 245 -20.63 -22.60 -21.10
CA PRO A 245 -21.52 -21.64 -21.74
C PRO A 245 -21.45 -20.26 -21.07
N SER A 246 -20.98 -19.27 -21.82
CA SER A 246 -21.21 -17.85 -21.56
C SER A 246 -22.68 -17.51 -21.85
N ILE A 247 -23.12 -16.30 -21.45
CA ILE A 247 -24.41 -15.68 -21.80
C ILE A 247 -25.53 -15.89 -20.75
N SER A 248 -25.51 -15.01 -19.73
CA SER A 248 -26.65 -14.36 -19.04
C SER A 248 -26.14 -13.67 -17.76
N PHE A 249 -25.20 -14.31 -17.08
CA PHE A 249 -24.68 -13.84 -15.79
C PHE A 249 -23.72 -12.65 -15.94
N GLU A 250 -22.92 -12.62 -17.00
CA GLU A 250 -21.97 -11.52 -17.28
C GLU A 250 -22.67 -10.17 -17.51
N TRP A 251 -23.79 -10.17 -18.24
CA TRP A 251 -24.56 -8.95 -18.48
C TRP A 251 -25.11 -8.37 -17.18
N LEU A 252 -25.64 -9.23 -16.31
CA LEU A 252 -26.15 -8.79 -15.01
C LEU A 252 -25.03 -8.32 -14.06
N LEU A 253 -23.89 -9.01 -14.02
CA LEU A 253 -22.71 -8.56 -13.28
C LEU A 253 -22.23 -7.19 -13.78
N HIS A 254 -22.29 -6.97 -15.09
CA HIS A 254 -21.95 -5.69 -15.70
C HIS A 254 -22.92 -4.56 -15.30
N GLN A 255 -24.22 -4.84 -15.20
CA GLN A 255 -25.19 -3.86 -14.70
C GLN A 255 -24.99 -3.54 -13.21
N ALA A 256 -24.73 -4.56 -12.38
CA ALA A 256 -24.41 -4.36 -10.97
C ALA A 256 -23.12 -3.51 -10.80
N TYR A 257 -22.10 -3.76 -11.62
CA TYR A 257 -20.87 -2.96 -11.65
C TYR A 257 -21.13 -1.50 -12.05
N LYS A 258 -21.94 -1.26 -13.09
CA LYS A 258 -22.33 0.11 -13.50
C LYS A 258 -23.10 0.87 -12.41
N ALA A 259 -24.03 0.19 -11.73
CA ALA A 259 -24.77 0.75 -10.61
C ALA A 259 -23.83 1.12 -9.46
N ARG A 260 -22.87 0.24 -9.14
CA ARG A 260 -21.82 0.49 -8.14
C ARG A 260 -20.97 1.71 -8.48
N VAL A 261 -20.47 1.82 -9.70
CA VAL A 261 -19.65 2.96 -10.14
C VAL A 261 -20.44 4.27 -10.08
N SER A 262 -21.72 4.25 -10.49
CA SER A 262 -22.60 5.42 -10.46
C SER A 262 -22.90 5.89 -9.03
N LEU A 263 -23.16 4.96 -8.10
CA LEU A 263 -23.35 5.26 -6.69
C LEU A 263 -22.09 5.85 -6.04
N LEU A 264 -20.91 5.32 -6.35
CA LEU A 264 -19.63 5.84 -5.84
C LEU A 264 -19.34 7.25 -6.39
N ALA A 265 -19.62 7.49 -7.67
CA ALA A 265 -19.51 8.80 -8.29
C ALA A 265 -20.48 9.83 -7.67
N TRP A 266 -21.73 9.42 -7.37
CA TRP A 266 -22.70 10.27 -6.67
C TRP A 266 -22.25 10.69 -5.27
N CYS A 267 -21.45 9.87 -4.59
CA CYS A 267 -20.85 10.19 -3.30
C CYS A 267 -19.63 11.13 -3.41
N CYS A 268 -19.39 11.75 -4.57
CA CYS A 268 -18.21 12.58 -4.88
C CYS A 268 -16.88 11.85 -4.68
N TRP A 269 -16.88 10.52 -4.80
CA TRP A 269 -15.66 9.73 -4.86
C TRP A 269 -15.39 9.36 -6.30
N ASP A 270 -14.60 10.19 -6.96
CA ASP A 270 -13.95 9.78 -8.20
C ASP A 270 -13.03 8.61 -7.86
N LEU A 271 -13.46 7.39 -8.18
CA LEU A 271 -12.49 6.33 -8.41
C LEU A 271 -11.57 6.89 -9.48
N VAL A 272 -10.30 7.13 -9.14
CA VAL A 272 -9.26 7.44 -10.12
C VAL A 272 -9.29 6.31 -11.14
N THR A 273 -9.99 6.56 -12.25
CA THR A 273 -10.13 5.57 -13.29
C THR A 273 -8.74 5.35 -13.86
N THR A 274 -8.44 4.11 -14.27
CA THR A 274 -7.15 3.74 -14.84
C THR A 274 -6.76 4.62 -16.04
N LYS A 275 -7.73 5.30 -16.69
CA LYS A 275 -7.49 6.32 -17.71
C LYS A 275 -6.84 7.59 -17.17
N THR A 276 -7.26 8.10 -16.02
CA THR A 276 -6.60 9.24 -15.34
C THR A 276 -5.25 8.85 -14.75
N ALA A 277 -5.11 7.61 -14.26
CA ALA A 277 -3.80 7.08 -13.84
C ALA A 277 -2.83 6.98 -15.03
N GLY A 278 -3.29 6.48 -16.19
CA GLY A 278 -2.49 6.41 -17.42
C GLY A 278 -2.13 7.79 -18.00
N ALA A 279 -3.01 8.80 -17.89
CA ALA A 279 -2.73 10.17 -18.30
C ALA A 279 -1.70 10.86 -17.38
N LEU A 280 -1.77 10.63 -16.06
CA LEU A 280 -0.75 11.08 -15.12
C LEU A 280 0.58 10.36 -15.34
N GLN A 281 0.56 9.05 -15.60
CA GLN A 281 1.75 8.22 -15.82
C GLN A 281 2.44 8.48 -17.17
N THR A 282 1.69 8.90 -18.21
CA THR A 282 2.28 9.38 -19.47
C THR A 282 2.86 10.79 -19.35
N SER A 283 2.25 11.68 -18.55
CA SER A 283 2.84 13.00 -18.26
C SER A 283 4.09 12.92 -17.39
N LEU A 284 4.11 12.03 -16.38
CA LEU A 284 5.27 11.73 -15.53
C LEU A 284 6.34 10.94 -16.30
N GLY A 285 5.94 10.03 -17.20
CA GLY A 285 6.85 9.25 -18.05
C GLY A 285 7.58 10.10 -19.10
N ALA A 286 6.92 11.11 -19.67
CA ALA A 286 7.55 12.06 -20.59
C ALA A 286 8.54 13.02 -19.88
N SER A 287 8.29 13.36 -18.61
CA SER A 287 9.23 14.13 -17.79
C SER A 287 10.40 13.27 -17.28
N ALA A 288 10.16 11.98 -16.99
CA ALA A 288 11.17 11.06 -16.48
C ALA A 288 12.20 10.67 -17.55
N THR A 289 11.79 10.49 -18.83
CA THR A 289 12.73 10.18 -19.92
C THR A 289 13.64 11.37 -20.27
N GLY A 290 13.15 12.61 -20.18
CA GLY A 290 13.98 13.81 -20.31
C GLY A 290 15.00 13.98 -19.17
N PHE A 291 14.60 13.67 -17.93
CA PHE A 291 15.49 13.74 -16.77
C PHE A 291 16.51 12.59 -16.73
N GLN A 292 16.15 11.38 -17.14
CA GLN A 292 17.07 10.25 -17.23
C GLN A 292 18.19 10.51 -18.25
N ALA A 293 17.88 11.21 -19.35
CA ALA A 293 18.86 11.58 -20.37
C ALA A 293 19.82 12.70 -19.90
N LEU A 294 19.35 13.65 -19.10
CA LEU A 294 20.19 14.69 -18.50
C LEU A 294 21.06 14.15 -17.34
N TYR A 295 20.52 13.26 -16.51
CA TYR A 295 21.24 12.65 -15.39
C TYR A 295 22.34 11.68 -15.87
N ASN A 296 22.05 10.84 -16.87
CA ASN A 296 23.06 9.95 -17.47
C ASN A 296 24.20 10.72 -18.17
N ASN A 297 23.99 11.98 -18.58
CA ASN A 297 25.03 12.82 -19.17
C ASN A 297 25.91 13.53 -18.13
N GLN A 298 25.48 13.65 -16.87
CA GLN A 298 26.25 14.32 -15.81
C GLN A 298 26.98 13.35 -14.86
N HIS A 299 26.57 12.10 -14.75
CA HIS A 299 27.26 11.07 -13.97
C HIS A 299 27.42 9.78 -14.78
N PRO A 300 28.59 9.53 -15.43
CA PRO A 300 28.85 8.25 -16.09
C PRO A 300 28.78 7.11 -15.07
N ARG A 301 27.99 6.08 -15.39
CA ARG A 301 27.75 4.90 -14.55
C ARG A 301 29.07 4.29 -14.09
N ASP A 302 29.23 4.16 -12.78
CA ASP A 302 30.27 3.35 -12.16
C ASP A 302 29.81 1.86 -12.24
N PRO A 303 30.50 0.98 -12.99
CA PRO A 303 30.02 -0.37 -13.30
C PRO A 303 30.04 -1.36 -12.12
N ASN A 304 30.39 -0.92 -10.91
CA ASN A 304 30.53 -1.77 -9.72
C ASN A 304 29.47 -1.55 -8.62
N LEU A 305 28.41 -0.78 -8.87
CA LEU A 305 27.31 -0.61 -7.89
C LEU A 305 26.18 -1.62 -8.15
N ASP A 306 26.01 -2.56 -7.21
CA ASP A 306 24.97 -3.60 -7.23
C ASP A 306 23.55 -3.04 -7.40
N ASP A 307 22.81 -3.56 -8.39
CA ASP A 307 21.45 -3.16 -8.83
C ASP A 307 20.32 -3.36 -7.78
N HIS A 308 20.62 -3.81 -6.57
CA HIS A 308 19.61 -4.18 -5.58
C HIS A 308 19.03 -3.04 -4.74
N ASN A 309 19.43 -1.78 -4.97
CA ASN A 309 19.00 -0.65 -4.13
C ASN A 309 18.12 0.40 -4.84
N TYR A 310 17.71 0.17 -6.09
CA TYR A 310 16.95 1.16 -6.87
C TYR A 310 15.43 1.16 -6.60
N GLU A 311 14.86 0.11 -6.00
CA GLU A 311 13.40 0.06 -5.75
C GLU A 311 12.93 0.91 -4.56
N ASN A 312 13.83 1.38 -3.69
CA ASN A 312 13.49 2.31 -2.60
C ASN A 312 13.73 3.79 -2.98
N LEU A 313 14.28 4.07 -4.16
CA LEU A 313 14.66 5.42 -4.59
C LEU A 313 13.57 6.16 -5.39
N ILE A 314 12.35 5.61 -5.48
CA ILE A 314 11.23 6.29 -6.17
C ILE A 314 10.62 7.42 -5.31
N VAL A 315 11.06 7.59 -4.05
CA VAL A 315 10.55 8.64 -3.15
C VAL A 315 11.43 9.91 -3.11
N LEU A 316 12.58 9.96 -3.79
CA LEU A 316 13.51 11.11 -3.71
C LEU A 316 13.60 11.97 -4.99
N GLY A 317 12.56 11.96 -5.81
CA GLY A 317 12.41 12.86 -6.96
C GLY A 317 11.68 14.16 -6.62
N GLU A 318 11.93 14.80 -5.47
CA GLU A 318 11.20 16.01 -5.04
C GLU A 318 12.05 17.28 -4.94
N ASN A 319 13.36 17.25 -5.23
CA ASN A 319 14.24 18.37 -4.86
C ASN A 319 14.48 19.45 -5.94
N HIS A 320 13.86 19.39 -7.12
CA HIS A 320 14.13 20.39 -8.18
C HIS A 320 12.91 21.06 -8.82
N LEU A 321 11.69 20.80 -8.34
CA LEU A 321 10.53 21.60 -8.68
C LEU A 321 10.21 22.51 -7.49
N GLY A 322 9.99 23.80 -7.75
CA GLY A 322 9.83 24.84 -6.73
C GLY A 322 8.71 24.58 -5.71
N PRO A 323 8.44 25.53 -4.78
CA PRO A 323 7.57 25.36 -3.61
C PRO A 323 6.07 25.31 -3.97
N GLN A 324 5.68 24.47 -4.92
CA GLN A 324 4.34 23.97 -5.03
C GLN A 324 4.33 22.66 -4.24
N ALA A 325 3.79 22.74 -3.03
CA ALA A 325 3.51 21.61 -2.18
C ALA A 325 2.77 20.55 -3.00
N ALA A 326 3.51 19.54 -3.48
CA ALA A 326 2.91 18.34 -4.00
C ALA A 326 2.06 17.81 -2.84
N ILE A 327 0.74 17.89 -2.98
CA ILE A 327 -0.19 17.36 -2.00
C ILE A 327 -0.02 15.84 -2.07
N THR A 328 0.94 15.31 -1.32
CA THR A 328 1.17 13.87 -1.24
C THR A 328 -0.03 13.28 -0.51
N TYR A 329 -0.98 12.71 -1.27
CA TYR A 329 -2.14 12.06 -0.69
C TYR A 329 -1.70 10.85 0.13
N ARG A 330 -1.88 10.95 1.45
CA ARG A 330 -1.48 9.92 2.40
C ARG A 330 -2.54 8.81 2.45
N SER A 331 -2.31 7.75 1.69
CA SER A 331 -3.20 6.59 1.62
C SER A 331 -2.81 5.52 2.66
N THR A 332 -3.34 5.61 3.87
CA THR A 332 -3.17 4.58 4.92
C THR A 332 -4.39 3.68 5.05
N ALA A 333 -4.23 2.54 5.75
CA ALA A 333 -5.36 1.65 6.03
C ALA A 333 -6.47 2.35 6.82
N LEU A 334 -6.11 3.29 7.70
CA LEU A 334 -7.05 4.11 8.47
C LEU A 334 -7.88 5.03 7.55
N ALA A 335 -7.24 5.72 6.60
CA ALA A 335 -7.92 6.63 5.68
C ALA A 335 -8.85 5.90 4.70
N GLN A 336 -8.47 4.69 4.27
CA GLN A 336 -9.28 3.87 3.36
C GLN A 336 -10.45 3.14 4.04
N LEU A 337 -10.51 3.14 5.37
CA LEU A 337 -11.44 2.29 6.12
C LEU A 337 -12.91 2.61 5.85
N PRO A 338 -13.37 3.89 5.88
CA PRO A 338 -14.76 4.22 5.57
C PRO A 338 -15.12 3.86 4.13
N VAL A 339 -14.18 4.02 3.20
CA VAL A 339 -14.39 3.70 1.78
C VAL A 339 -14.65 2.22 1.57
N LYS A 340 -13.80 1.39 2.19
CA LYS A 340 -13.96 -0.07 2.15
C LYS A 340 -15.27 -0.52 2.80
N PHE A 341 -15.66 0.12 3.91
CA PHE A 341 -16.92 -0.17 4.58
C PHE A 341 -18.12 0.16 3.68
N LEU A 342 -18.17 1.37 3.11
CA LEU A 342 -19.27 1.78 2.22
C LEU A 342 -19.38 0.86 1.00
N ALA A 343 -18.24 0.51 0.39
CA ALA A 343 -18.22 -0.43 -0.73
C ALA A 343 -18.80 -1.80 -0.33
N SER A 344 -18.45 -2.31 0.86
CA SER A 344 -18.98 -3.57 1.41
C SER A 344 -20.49 -3.50 1.67
N CYS A 345 -21.00 -2.38 2.19
CA CYS A 345 -22.43 -2.17 2.41
C CYS A 345 -23.19 -2.18 1.07
N VAL A 346 -22.67 -1.48 0.05
CA VAL A 346 -23.29 -1.46 -1.29
C VAL A 346 -23.30 -2.86 -1.91
N ASP A 347 -22.18 -3.58 -1.86
CA ASP A 347 -22.09 -4.95 -2.39
C ASP A 347 -23.08 -5.89 -1.67
N THR A 348 -23.20 -5.77 -0.34
CA THR A 348 -24.14 -6.56 0.47
C THR A 348 -25.59 -6.22 0.16
N MET A 349 -25.91 -4.94 -0.01
CA MET A 349 -27.25 -4.48 -0.37
C MET A 349 -27.65 -5.01 -1.75
N MET A 350 -26.75 -4.89 -2.74
CA MET A 350 -27.00 -5.39 -4.10
C MET A 350 -27.18 -6.90 -4.12
N PHE A 351 -26.31 -7.64 -3.42
CA PHE A 351 -26.44 -9.08 -3.29
C PHE A 351 -27.78 -9.46 -2.66
N ARG A 352 -28.16 -8.80 -1.56
CA ARG A 352 -29.45 -9.04 -0.90
C ARG A 352 -30.65 -8.73 -1.78
N LEU A 353 -30.62 -7.62 -2.51
CA LEU A 353 -31.70 -7.25 -3.41
C LEU A 353 -31.91 -8.32 -4.50
N TRP A 354 -30.80 -8.89 -4.97
CA TRP A 354 -30.82 -9.97 -5.94
C TRP A 354 -31.32 -11.28 -5.34
N THR A 355 -30.79 -11.71 -4.19
CA THR A 355 -31.15 -12.99 -3.58
C THR A 355 -32.52 -12.98 -2.92
N LEU A 356 -33.13 -11.80 -2.74
CA LEU A 356 -34.38 -11.62 -2.01
C LEU A 356 -35.49 -12.60 -2.44
N PRO A 357 -35.78 -12.80 -3.74
CA PRO A 357 -36.83 -13.75 -4.14
C PRO A 357 -36.47 -15.19 -3.78
N LEU A 358 -35.22 -15.58 -3.98
CA LEU A 358 -34.72 -16.91 -3.63
C LEU A 358 -34.76 -17.14 -2.11
N ASP A 359 -34.30 -16.16 -1.32
CA ASP A 359 -34.33 -16.22 0.14
C ASP A 359 -35.76 -16.35 0.66
N THR A 360 -36.71 -15.59 0.09
CA THR A 360 -38.13 -15.72 0.46
C THR A 360 -38.69 -17.10 0.14
N PHE A 361 -38.30 -17.69 -1.00
CA PHE A 361 -38.73 -19.01 -1.42
C PHE A 361 -38.18 -20.09 -0.49
N VAL A 362 -36.86 -20.06 -0.22
CA VAL A 362 -36.18 -21.01 0.67
C VAL A 362 -36.71 -20.92 2.09
N LEU A 363 -36.84 -19.71 2.65
CA LEU A 363 -37.37 -19.53 4.01
C LEU A 363 -38.79 -20.07 4.15
N ARG A 364 -39.65 -19.85 3.15
CA ARG A 364 -41.01 -20.39 3.17
C ARG A 364 -41.06 -21.89 2.96
N ALA A 365 -40.18 -22.45 2.12
CA ALA A 365 -40.07 -23.90 1.95
C ALA A 365 -39.63 -24.57 3.25
N ILE A 366 -38.63 -24.01 3.95
CA ILE A 366 -38.18 -24.47 5.27
C ILE A 366 -39.29 -24.35 6.31
N ALA A 367 -40.03 -23.25 6.33
CA ALA A 367 -41.13 -23.08 7.26
C ALA A 367 -42.28 -24.07 6.98
N ALA A 368 -42.59 -24.32 5.71
CA ALA A 368 -43.58 -25.32 5.31
C ALA A 368 -43.14 -26.74 5.69
N SER A 369 -41.86 -27.09 5.50
CA SER A 369 -41.34 -28.40 5.92
C SER A 369 -41.31 -28.55 7.44
N TYR A 370 -41.00 -27.48 8.19
CA TYR A 370 -41.07 -27.48 9.65
C TYR A 370 -42.51 -27.67 10.17
N ILE A 371 -43.50 -27.08 9.49
CA ILE A 371 -44.93 -27.29 9.83
C ILE A 371 -45.41 -28.68 9.43
N ALA A 372 -44.87 -29.26 8.36
CA ALA A 372 -45.18 -30.64 8.00
C ALA A 372 -44.55 -31.64 8.98
N ALA A 373 -43.46 -31.26 9.66
CA ALA A 373 -42.83 -32.09 10.67
C ALA A 373 -43.67 -32.12 11.96
N SER A 374 -43.80 -33.31 12.56
CA SER A 374 -44.54 -33.57 13.81
C SER A 374 -43.81 -33.07 15.08
N LEU A 375 -43.01 -32.01 14.95
CA LEU A 375 -42.29 -31.40 16.07
C LEU A 375 -43.26 -30.55 16.92
N PRO A 376 -43.03 -30.41 18.24
CA PRO A 376 -43.85 -29.55 19.08
C PRO A 376 -43.76 -28.11 18.58
N MET A 377 -44.88 -27.59 18.06
CA MET A 377 -44.96 -26.25 17.50
C MET A 377 -45.37 -25.24 18.55
N THR A 378 -44.86 -24.02 18.42
CA THR A 378 -45.35 -22.89 19.20
C THR A 378 -46.75 -22.50 18.72
N THR A 379 -47.56 -21.95 19.63
CA THR A 379 -48.92 -21.46 19.31
C THR A 379 -48.92 -20.43 18.18
N GLU A 380 -47.86 -19.62 18.07
CA GLU A 380 -47.66 -18.68 16.96
C GLU A 380 -47.40 -19.37 15.62
N ALA A 381 -46.63 -20.47 15.61
CA ALA A 381 -46.37 -21.24 14.40
C ALA A 381 -47.65 -21.90 13.88
N VAL A 382 -48.48 -22.45 14.78
CA VAL A 382 -49.79 -23.03 14.43
C VAL A 382 -50.72 -21.97 13.85
N ALA A 383 -50.75 -20.76 14.44
CA ALA A 383 -51.56 -19.65 13.92
C ALA A 383 -51.06 -19.12 12.55
N ALA A 384 -49.78 -19.33 12.22
CA ALA A 384 -49.18 -18.94 10.95
C ALA A 384 -49.30 -20.00 9.86
N ALA A 385 -49.47 -21.28 10.23
CA ALA A 385 -49.55 -22.42 9.31
C ALA A 385 -50.49 -22.25 8.09
N PRO A 386 -51.75 -21.78 8.24
CA PRO A 386 -52.64 -21.62 7.09
C PRO A 386 -52.19 -20.55 6.08
N ARG A 387 -51.21 -19.70 6.44
CA ARG A 387 -50.68 -18.63 5.57
C ARG A 387 -49.44 -19.06 4.78
N LEU A 388 -48.81 -20.17 5.17
CA LEU A 388 -47.57 -20.68 4.60
C LEU A 388 -47.78 -21.63 3.41
N SER A 389 -49.01 -22.12 3.21
CA SER A 389 -49.38 -23.18 2.25
C SER A 389 -49.26 -22.81 0.76
N SER A 390 -48.81 -21.60 0.40
CA SER A 390 -48.76 -21.15 -0.99
C SER A 390 -47.44 -20.46 -1.38
N ALA A 391 -46.31 -21.04 -0.96
CA ALA A 391 -44.97 -20.56 -1.31
C ALA A 391 -44.80 -20.23 -2.82
N ILE A 392 -45.46 -20.99 -3.70
CA ILE A 392 -45.44 -20.79 -5.17
C ILE A 392 -46.45 -19.74 -5.65
N GLN A 393 -47.62 -19.61 -5.01
CA GLN A 393 -48.64 -18.65 -5.48
C GLN A 393 -48.33 -17.20 -5.08
N PHE A 394 -47.47 -17.00 -4.08
CA PHE A 394 -47.10 -15.65 -3.63
C PHE A 394 -46.42 -14.80 -4.71
N TRP A 395 -45.61 -15.42 -5.56
CA TRP A 395 -44.95 -14.75 -6.70
C TRP A 395 -45.79 -14.78 -7.98
N ARG A 396 -46.97 -15.42 -7.97
CA ARG A 396 -47.83 -15.55 -9.14
C ARG A 396 -48.95 -14.49 -9.07
N PRO A 397 -48.90 -13.42 -9.87
CA PRO A 397 -49.93 -12.38 -9.88
C PRO A 397 -51.19 -12.89 -10.57
N SER A 398 -51.94 -13.80 -9.94
CA SER A 398 -53.01 -14.54 -10.63
C SER A 398 -54.44 -14.05 -10.33
N THR A 399 -54.65 -13.14 -9.38
CA THR A 399 -55.99 -12.57 -9.11
C THR A 399 -55.91 -11.12 -8.61
N SER A 400 -56.89 -10.29 -8.97
CA SER A 400 -56.93 -8.86 -8.64
C SER A 400 -56.91 -8.58 -7.12
N SER A 401 -57.47 -9.47 -6.29
CA SER A 401 -57.45 -9.33 -4.82
C SER A 401 -56.09 -9.67 -4.19
N ASN A 402 -55.33 -10.60 -4.77
CA ASN A 402 -54.00 -10.99 -4.28
C ASN A 402 -52.92 -9.94 -4.58
N SER A 403 -53.07 -9.16 -5.65
CA SER A 403 -52.12 -8.11 -6.03
C SER A 403 -51.92 -7.04 -4.94
N LYS A 404 -53.01 -6.62 -4.27
CA LYS A 404 -52.97 -5.61 -3.19
C LYS A 404 -52.23 -6.12 -1.95
N SER A 405 -52.44 -7.40 -1.60
CA SER A 405 -51.76 -8.06 -0.49
C SER A 405 -50.27 -8.24 -0.77
N PHE A 406 -49.91 -8.62 -2.00
CA PHE A 406 -48.53 -8.73 -2.45
C PHE A 406 -47.81 -7.37 -2.40
N ALA A 407 -48.40 -6.32 -2.98
CA ALA A 407 -47.81 -4.98 -2.99
C ALA A 407 -47.61 -4.43 -1.57
N SER A 408 -48.58 -4.63 -0.67
CA SER A 408 -48.46 -4.23 0.74
C SER A 408 -47.30 -4.94 1.43
N TYR A 409 -47.06 -6.20 1.11
CA TYR A 409 -45.98 -6.98 1.70
C TYR A 409 -44.62 -6.65 1.12
N ALA A 410 -44.52 -6.51 -0.21
CA ALA A 410 -43.33 -6.05 -0.89
C ALA A 410 -42.89 -4.67 -0.38
N SER A 411 -43.85 -3.76 -0.13
CA SER A 411 -43.58 -2.46 0.49
C SER A 411 -42.96 -2.58 1.90
N LYS A 412 -43.40 -3.54 2.71
CA LYS A 412 -42.82 -3.76 4.06
C LYS A 412 -41.42 -4.36 4.02
N ILE A 413 -41.18 -5.29 3.09
CA ILE A 413 -39.83 -5.81 2.86
C ILE A 413 -38.92 -4.68 2.39
N GLY A 414 -39.39 -3.86 1.44
CA GLY A 414 -38.67 -2.68 0.97
C GLY A 414 -38.36 -1.69 2.10
N LEU A 415 -39.31 -1.47 3.02
CA LEU A 415 -39.11 -0.62 4.19
C LEU A 415 -38.10 -1.24 5.19
N GLY A 416 -38.09 -2.57 5.34
CA GLY A 416 -37.08 -3.29 6.11
C GLY A 416 -35.67 -3.08 5.53
N LEU A 417 -35.52 -3.23 4.20
CA LEU A 417 -34.26 -2.95 3.50
C LEU A 417 -33.86 -1.48 3.61
N ALA A 418 -34.80 -0.53 3.46
CA ALA A 418 -34.52 0.89 3.61
C ALA A 418 -34.06 1.23 5.03
N THR A 419 -34.65 0.60 6.05
CA THR A 419 -34.23 0.76 7.46
C THR A 419 -32.82 0.20 7.67
N GLN A 420 -32.49 -0.92 7.03
CA GLN A 420 -31.12 -1.45 7.04
C GLN A 420 -30.13 -0.47 6.40
N VAL A 421 -30.42 0.06 5.21
CA VAL A 421 -29.55 1.05 4.55
C VAL A 421 -29.38 2.29 5.41
N ALA A 422 -30.45 2.78 6.05
CA ALA A 422 -30.37 3.90 6.98
C ALA A 422 -29.45 3.59 8.18
N LEU A 423 -29.52 2.37 8.72
CA LEU A 423 -28.64 1.94 9.81
C LEU A 423 -27.18 1.81 9.35
N ASP A 424 -26.93 1.27 8.15
CA ASP A 424 -25.59 1.17 7.56
C ASP A 424 -24.98 2.57 7.32
N LEU A 425 -25.80 3.56 6.90
CA LEU A 425 -25.38 4.96 6.78
C LEU A 425 -25.04 5.59 8.13
N VAL A 426 -25.80 5.29 9.19
CA VAL A 426 -25.50 5.74 10.56
C VAL A 426 -24.19 5.13 11.05
N ILE A 427 -23.97 3.83 10.82
CA ILE A 427 -22.70 3.16 11.17
C ILE A 427 -21.55 3.77 10.39
N PHE A 428 -21.70 3.98 9.08
CA PHE A 428 -20.71 4.64 8.24
C PHE A 428 -20.38 6.04 8.75
N GLY A 429 -21.39 6.85 9.09
CA GLY A 429 -21.20 8.18 9.66
C GLY A 429 -20.43 8.16 10.98
N GLY A 430 -20.76 7.23 11.88
CA GLY A 430 -20.03 7.03 13.13
C GLY A 430 -18.58 6.57 12.91
N LEU A 431 -18.37 5.65 11.98
CA LEU A 431 -17.05 5.13 11.60
C LEU A 431 -16.17 6.22 10.97
N TYR A 432 -16.73 6.99 10.04
CA TYR A 432 -16.07 8.14 9.43
C TYR A 432 -15.69 9.19 10.47
N GLY A 433 -16.63 9.53 11.37
CA GLY A 433 -16.38 10.45 12.48
C GLY A 433 -15.25 9.97 13.40
N MET A 434 -15.25 8.68 13.77
CA MET A 434 -14.21 8.09 14.63
C MET A 434 -12.84 8.07 13.95
N VAL A 435 -12.79 7.65 12.68
CA VAL A 435 -11.55 7.66 11.87
C VAL A 435 -11.01 9.08 11.73
N ARG A 436 -11.89 10.06 11.46
CA ARG A 436 -11.49 11.46 11.34
C ARG A 436 -11.00 12.04 12.67
N PHE A 437 -11.69 11.74 13.76
CA PHE A 437 -11.31 12.17 15.11
C PHE A 437 -9.94 11.61 15.51
N GLU A 438 -9.71 10.32 15.32
CA GLU A 438 -8.42 9.68 15.62
C GLU A 438 -7.31 10.18 14.69
N GLY A 439 -7.59 10.37 13.41
CA GLY A 439 -6.69 10.99 12.45
C GLY A 439 -6.22 12.37 12.88
N VAL A 440 -7.15 13.25 13.27
CA VAL A 440 -6.84 14.61 13.74
C VAL A 440 -6.08 14.57 15.06
N ARG A 441 -6.51 13.73 16.01
CA ARG A 441 -5.98 13.69 17.38
C ARG A 441 -4.58 13.07 17.46
N LYS A 442 -4.32 11.97 16.75
CA LYS A 442 -3.08 11.18 16.87
C LYS A 442 -2.11 11.39 15.71
N PHE A 443 -2.61 11.67 14.51
CA PHE A 443 -1.80 11.68 13.29
C PHE A 443 -1.78 13.04 12.59
N ALA A 444 -2.27 14.08 13.27
CA ALA A 444 -2.32 15.45 12.78
C ALA A 444 -2.99 15.58 11.39
N TRP A 445 -4.03 14.78 11.11
CA TRP A 445 -4.84 14.92 9.89
C TRP A 445 -5.60 16.25 9.93
N GLY A 446 -4.99 17.32 9.47
CA GLY A 446 -5.60 18.65 9.47
C GLY A 446 -4.79 19.61 8.61
N PRO A 447 -5.33 20.81 8.34
CA PRO A 447 -4.53 21.85 7.71
C PRO A 447 -3.28 22.03 8.55
N VAL A 448 -2.11 21.84 7.92
CA VAL A 448 -0.82 22.19 8.52
C VAL A 448 -0.96 23.64 8.92
N ARG A 449 -1.15 23.90 10.22
CA ARG A 449 -1.17 25.29 10.68
C ARG A 449 0.18 25.83 10.27
N PRO A 450 0.25 26.90 9.44
CA PRO A 450 1.53 27.44 9.02
C PRO A 450 2.30 27.72 10.31
N ALA A 451 3.48 27.12 10.42
CA ALA A 451 4.32 27.21 11.60
C ALA A 451 4.60 28.68 11.86
N LYS A 452 3.82 29.30 12.75
CA LYS A 452 3.99 30.71 13.09
C LYS A 452 5.15 30.91 14.08
N ASP A 453 5.67 29.82 14.64
CA ASP A 453 6.82 29.80 15.53
C ASP A 453 7.79 28.71 15.07
N ASN A 454 9.03 29.11 14.79
CA ASN A 454 10.19 28.27 14.43
C ASN A 454 10.70 27.39 15.60
N ARG A 455 9.80 26.92 16.47
CA ARG A 455 10.17 26.04 17.58
C ARG A 455 9.99 24.58 17.16
N PRO A 456 11.02 23.73 17.34
CA PRO A 456 10.92 22.32 16.99
C PRO A 456 9.81 21.67 17.81
N PHE A 457 8.77 21.23 17.11
CA PHE A 457 7.57 20.61 17.68
C PHE A 457 7.86 19.12 17.94
N TRP A 458 8.77 18.84 18.87
CA TRP A 458 9.06 17.49 19.35
C TRP A 458 9.11 17.49 20.88
N ARG A 459 7.93 17.44 21.50
CA ARG A 459 7.73 16.83 22.82
C ARG A 459 6.39 16.12 22.83
N LEU A 460 6.43 14.82 22.61
CA LEU A 460 5.52 13.83 23.19
C LEU A 460 6.35 12.70 23.76
#